data_AF-A0A943URT3-F1
#
_entry.id   AF-A0A943URT3-F1
#
_cell.length_a   1.000
_cell.length_b   1.000
_cell.length_c   1.000
_cell.angle_alpha   90.00
_cell.angle_beta   90.00
_cell.angle_gamma   90.00
#
_symmetry.space_group_name_H-M   'P 1'
#
loop_
_entity.id
_entity.type
_entity.pdbx_description
1 polymer ?
#
loop_
_entity_poly.entity_id
_entity_poly.type
_entity_poly.pdbx_seq_one_letter_code
_entity_poly.pdbx_strand_id
1 'polypeptide(L)'
;MRKKTDIKIRCNDIEQQLKEWGKVPTNSEDTNLLHKVNNLYRELGDKPEVQRLMTLYPINQLYTKWGASVDPEEHPEMETLGFINRSVELPYSRAKRYIKQCVEKYGELPGLNTWPMYFVFQDDLNRRNYYYGFSKDQLDFIGSLIDGGYLTDEKLIVKYFSCRLNDKSVIEKIDAILDKYKLITLGYLARHLHEGLVLDISYLHSFFDEMTQSNGNIPRGICKEVRSRYMLIEPSYGQYAQEIIICRGYEDLAKVDFKEAARLLPYRVLPNYSLDFTDADDINYARAFLFHMEREGGWGGMPDDTRGIIHIDTDHTFLDDLKNGFCMFSYINTRMNHDAPEKSLDWCMFLMRMDSALLKRNHNSKLYKSLKYWINERADDASKAKFQLLNSYLSEHWDFMI
;
A
#
# COMPACT_ATOMS: atom_id res chain seq x y z
N MET A 1 -9.80 53.91 10.24
CA MET A 1 -9.45 52.68 10.99
C MET A 1 -10.61 51.69 11.10
N ARG A 2 -11.85 52.08 11.48
CA ARG A 2 -13.01 51.16 11.63
C ARG A 2 -13.29 50.20 10.44
N LYS A 3 -13.20 50.66 9.17
CA LYS A 3 -13.46 49.81 7.98
C LYS A 3 -12.42 48.70 7.73
N LYS A 4 -11.15 48.89 8.12
CA LYS A 4 -10.09 47.87 7.92
C LYS A 4 -10.25 46.71 8.91
N THR A 5 -10.62 47.02 10.15
CA THR A 5 -10.89 46.03 11.20
C THR A 5 -12.06 45.12 10.82
N ASP A 6 -13.08 45.67 10.17
CA ASP A 6 -14.29 44.95 9.73
C ASP A 6 -14.01 43.94 8.59
N ILE A 7 -13.18 44.32 7.61
CA ILE A 7 -12.81 43.41 6.50
C ILE A 7 -12.02 42.21 7.01
N LYS A 8 -11.05 42.44 7.91
CA LYS A 8 -10.23 41.35 8.45
C LYS A 8 -11.07 40.35 9.26
N ILE A 9 -12.02 40.84 10.05
CA ILE A 9 -12.97 39.99 10.79
C ILE A 9 -13.80 39.17 9.80
N ARG A 10 -14.42 39.82 8.81
CA ARG A 10 -15.25 39.14 7.80
C ARG A 10 -14.47 38.10 6.98
N CYS A 11 -13.23 38.38 6.62
CA CYS A 11 -12.34 37.43 5.94
C CYS A 11 -12.03 36.23 6.84
N ASN A 12 -11.70 36.47 8.12
CA ASN A 12 -11.41 35.40 9.07
C ASN A 12 -12.63 34.49 9.30
N ASP A 13 -13.83 35.07 9.44
CA ASP A 13 -15.06 34.30 9.63
C ASP A 13 -15.37 33.39 8.43
N ILE A 14 -15.14 33.90 7.22
CA ILE A 14 -15.30 33.11 5.98
C ILE A 14 -14.20 32.06 5.88
N GLU A 15 -12.95 32.40 6.20
CA GLU A 15 -11.82 31.46 6.16
C GLU A 15 -12.03 30.27 7.11
N GLN A 16 -12.57 30.49 8.31
CA GLN A 16 -12.90 29.41 9.25
C GLN A 16 -13.90 28.42 8.63
N GLN A 17 -14.97 28.92 8.01
CA GLN A 17 -15.93 28.07 7.31
C GLN A 17 -15.30 27.36 6.10
N LEU A 18 -14.43 28.03 5.34
CA LEU A 18 -13.75 27.43 4.19
C LEU A 18 -12.73 26.35 4.59
N LYS A 19 -12.12 26.45 5.78
CA LYS A 19 -11.19 25.44 6.30
C LYS A 19 -11.89 24.11 6.55
N GLU A 20 -13.14 24.11 7.00
CA GLU A 20 -13.94 22.90 7.19
C GLU A 20 -14.15 22.16 5.85
N TRP A 21 -14.37 22.91 4.77
CA TRP A 21 -14.51 22.35 3.43
C TRP A 21 -13.19 22.05 2.73
N GLY A 22 -12.10 22.74 3.12
CA GLY A 22 -10.82 22.73 2.40
C GLY A 22 -10.89 23.34 0.99
N LYS A 23 -12.00 23.96 0.60
CA LYS A 23 -12.23 24.62 -0.71
C LYS A 23 -13.44 25.57 -0.59
N VAL A 24 -13.69 26.36 -1.64
CA VAL A 24 -15.01 26.99 -1.79
C VAL A 24 -16.04 25.91 -2.17
N PRO A 25 -17.13 25.74 -1.40
CA PRO A 25 -18.14 24.72 -1.70
C PRO A 25 -18.90 25.06 -2.99
N THR A 26 -19.43 24.02 -3.62
CA THR A 26 -20.35 24.13 -4.76
C THR A 26 -21.76 24.52 -4.29
N ASN A 27 -22.63 24.91 -5.23
CA ASN A 27 -24.03 25.24 -4.92
C ASN A 27 -24.76 24.10 -4.19
N SER A 28 -24.46 22.84 -4.51
CA SER A 28 -25.06 21.67 -3.87
C SER A 28 -24.48 21.32 -2.50
N GLU A 29 -23.30 21.83 -2.18
CA GLU A 29 -22.62 21.59 -0.90
C GLU A 29 -23.01 22.66 0.14
N ASP A 30 -22.87 23.94 -0.22
CA ASP A 30 -23.31 25.07 0.61
C ASP A 30 -23.52 26.32 -0.24
N THR A 31 -24.77 26.54 -0.66
CA THR A 31 -25.16 27.70 -1.47
C THR A 31 -24.93 29.02 -0.75
N ASN A 32 -25.14 29.07 0.57
CA ASN A 32 -25.05 30.31 1.34
C ASN A 32 -23.60 30.77 1.48
N LEU A 33 -22.69 29.86 1.81
CA LEU A 33 -21.26 30.18 1.89
C LEU A 33 -20.71 30.58 0.53
N LEU A 34 -21.07 29.86 -0.54
CA LEU A 34 -20.66 30.20 -1.90
C LEU A 34 -21.12 31.62 -2.30
N HIS A 35 -22.36 32.01 -1.98
CA HIS A 35 -22.83 33.38 -2.23
C HIS A 35 -22.07 34.43 -1.41
N LYS A 36 -21.78 34.17 -0.12
CA LYS A 36 -20.98 35.07 0.72
C LYS A 36 -19.58 35.29 0.14
N VAL A 37 -18.92 34.20 -0.29
CA VAL A 37 -17.58 34.23 -0.88
C VAL A 37 -17.60 35.01 -2.21
N ASN A 38 -18.53 34.69 -3.11
CA ASN A 38 -18.65 35.38 -4.40
C ASN A 38 -18.90 36.89 -4.23
N ASN A 39 -19.77 37.28 -3.29
CA ASN A 39 -20.01 38.68 -3.00
C ASN A 39 -18.76 39.38 -2.45
N LEU A 40 -18.05 38.73 -1.52
CA LEU A 40 -16.81 39.28 -0.96
C LEU A 40 -15.75 39.49 -2.06
N TYR A 41 -15.52 38.48 -2.90
CA TYR A 41 -14.51 38.53 -3.96
C TYR A 41 -14.82 39.59 -5.01
N ARG A 42 -16.11 39.77 -5.33
CA ARG A 42 -16.56 40.79 -6.28
C ARG A 42 -16.45 42.21 -5.73
N GLU A 43 -16.84 42.44 -4.48
CA GLU A 43 -16.92 43.78 -3.89
C GLU A 43 -15.57 44.29 -3.39
N LEU A 44 -14.72 43.39 -2.89
CA LEU A 44 -13.50 43.74 -2.15
C LEU A 44 -12.25 43.02 -2.67
N GLY A 45 -12.26 42.47 -3.89
CA GLY A 45 -11.13 41.71 -4.45
C GLY A 45 -9.84 42.50 -4.66
N ASP A 46 -9.88 43.83 -4.57
CA ASP A 46 -8.69 44.69 -4.58
C ASP A 46 -7.98 44.75 -3.22
N LYS A 47 -8.62 44.28 -2.15
CA LYS A 47 -8.08 44.33 -0.78
C LYS A 47 -7.09 43.18 -0.54
N PRO A 48 -5.91 43.44 0.05
CA PRO A 48 -4.89 42.40 0.26
C PRO A 48 -5.39 41.17 1.02
N GLU A 49 -6.24 41.36 2.03
CA GLU A 49 -6.82 40.29 2.83
C GLU A 49 -7.73 39.38 1.99
N VAL A 50 -8.51 39.97 1.09
CA VAL A 50 -9.40 39.25 0.17
C VAL A 50 -8.58 38.59 -0.95
N GLN A 51 -7.53 39.24 -1.45
CA GLN A 51 -6.61 38.64 -2.44
C GLN A 51 -5.91 37.40 -1.90
N ARG A 52 -5.49 37.40 -0.63
CA ARG A 52 -4.97 36.19 0.04
C ARG A 52 -6.03 35.10 0.01
N LEU A 53 -7.26 35.39 0.46
CA LEU A 53 -8.34 34.40 0.52
C LEU A 53 -8.70 33.85 -0.88
N MET A 54 -8.78 34.72 -1.90
CA MET A 54 -9.00 34.36 -3.31
C MET A 54 -7.91 33.44 -3.86
N THR A 55 -6.67 33.58 -3.36
CA THR A 55 -5.53 32.75 -3.78
C THR A 55 -5.51 31.41 -3.06
N LEU A 56 -5.82 31.36 -1.76
CA LEU A 56 -5.83 30.10 -1.02
C LEU A 56 -7.10 29.26 -1.29
N TYR A 57 -8.22 29.92 -1.58
CA TYR A 57 -9.52 29.31 -1.87
C TYR A 57 -10.09 29.89 -3.18
N PRO A 58 -9.50 29.53 -4.34
CA PRO A 58 -9.96 30.03 -5.61
C PRO A 58 -11.32 29.43 -5.98
N ILE A 59 -12.23 30.26 -6.46
CA ILE A 59 -13.42 29.81 -7.18
C ILE A 59 -13.02 29.30 -8.58
N ASN A 60 -13.87 28.50 -9.21
CA ASN A 60 -13.60 27.94 -10.55
C ASN A 60 -13.29 29.00 -11.61
N GLN A 61 -13.78 30.24 -11.46
CA GLN A 61 -13.45 31.35 -12.36
C GLN A 61 -11.99 31.83 -12.23
N LEU A 62 -11.40 31.70 -11.04
CA LEU A 62 -10.02 32.11 -10.75
C LEU A 62 -9.02 30.97 -11.01
N TYR A 63 -9.40 29.74 -10.70
CA TYR A 63 -8.65 28.55 -11.05
C TYR A 63 -9.60 27.46 -11.57
N THR A 64 -9.62 27.26 -12.88
CA THR A 64 -10.44 26.21 -13.48
C THR A 64 -9.75 24.85 -13.33
N LYS A 65 -10.53 23.77 -13.28
CA LYS A 65 -10.01 22.39 -13.24
C LYS A 65 -9.00 22.12 -14.35
N TRP A 66 -9.25 22.57 -15.57
CA TRP A 66 -8.43 22.20 -16.72
C TRP A 66 -7.56 23.33 -17.26
N GLY A 67 -7.76 24.58 -16.84
CA GLY A 67 -7.02 25.72 -17.36
C GLY A 67 -7.53 26.24 -18.70
N ALA A 68 -6.81 27.22 -19.24
CA ALA A 68 -7.05 27.74 -20.59
C ALA A 68 -6.57 26.76 -21.66
N SER A 69 -7.15 26.86 -22.85
CA SER A 69 -6.63 26.14 -24.01
C SER A 69 -5.28 26.72 -24.39
N VAL A 70 -4.34 25.85 -24.76
CA VAL A 70 -3.00 26.23 -25.23
C VAL A 70 -2.77 25.67 -26.63
N ASP A 71 -1.90 26.34 -27.40
CA ASP A 71 -1.43 25.82 -28.69
C ASP A 71 -0.46 24.66 -28.46
N PRO A 72 -0.72 23.45 -29.00
CA PRO A 72 0.20 22.32 -28.96
C PRO A 72 1.61 22.61 -29.47
N GLU A 73 1.77 23.50 -30.45
CA GLU A 73 3.07 23.80 -31.06
C GLU A 73 3.93 24.70 -30.17
N GLU A 74 3.29 25.57 -29.38
CA GLU A 74 3.98 26.51 -28.47
C GLU A 74 4.17 25.93 -27.06
N HIS A 75 3.40 24.90 -26.70
CA HIS A 75 3.40 24.29 -25.37
C HIS A 75 3.70 22.79 -25.42
N PRO A 76 4.99 22.39 -25.45
CA PRO A 76 5.38 20.98 -25.52
C PRO A 76 4.96 20.17 -24.27
N GLU A 77 4.73 20.84 -23.13
CA GLU A 77 4.22 20.25 -21.89
C GLU A 77 2.70 20.43 -21.75
N MET A 78 1.96 19.91 -22.73
CA MET A 78 0.48 19.96 -22.77
C MET A 78 -0.15 18.56 -22.78
N GLU A 79 -1.43 18.50 -22.42
CA GLU A 79 -2.25 17.29 -22.54
C GLU A 79 -3.50 17.60 -23.38
N THR A 80 -3.77 16.72 -24.35
CA THR A 80 -5.00 16.78 -25.14
C THR A 80 -6.12 16.03 -24.43
N LEU A 81 -7.12 16.77 -24.00
CA LEU A 81 -8.29 16.22 -23.33
C LEU A 81 -9.35 15.85 -24.38
N GLY A 82 -9.36 14.60 -24.82
CA GLY A 82 -10.21 14.11 -25.93
C GLY A 82 -11.72 14.31 -25.75
N PHE A 83 -12.21 14.35 -24.50
CA PHE A 83 -13.65 14.57 -24.20
C PHE A 83 -14.11 16.02 -24.38
N ILE A 84 -13.18 16.97 -24.49
CA ILE A 84 -13.44 18.41 -24.69
C ILE A 84 -12.68 18.97 -25.88
N ASN A 85 -12.03 18.10 -26.67
CA ASN A 85 -11.28 18.39 -27.88
C ASN A 85 -10.40 19.66 -27.77
N ARG A 86 -9.66 19.78 -26.67
CA ARG A 86 -8.74 20.89 -26.42
C ARG A 86 -7.44 20.41 -25.80
N SER A 87 -6.37 21.12 -26.11
CA SER A 87 -5.07 20.98 -25.46
C SER A 87 -4.96 21.99 -24.33
N VAL A 88 -4.54 21.52 -23.16
CA VAL A 88 -4.33 22.36 -21.97
C VAL A 88 -2.91 22.15 -21.45
N GLU A 89 -2.36 23.15 -20.77
CA GLU A 89 -1.14 22.97 -19.99
C GLU A 89 -1.29 21.77 -19.03
N LEU A 90 -0.24 20.96 -18.88
CA LEU A 90 -0.24 19.83 -17.97
C LEU A 90 -0.78 20.23 -16.58
N PRO A 91 -1.88 19.60 -16.11
CA PRO A 91 -2.54 20.01 -14.87
C PRO A 91 -1.62 20.02 -13.65
N TYR A 92 -0.73 19.03 -13.55
CA TYR A 92 0.27 18.95 -12.49
C TYR A 92 1.26 20.12 -12.53
N SER A 93 1.85 20.45 -13.69
CA SER A 93 2.81 21.57 -13.83
C SER A 93 2.17 22.90 -13.42
N ARG A 94 0.92 23.13 -13.85
CA ARG A 94 0.16 24.33 -13.46
C ARG A 94 -0.11 24.36 -11.96
N ALA A 95 -0.52 23.24 -11.37
CA ALA A 95 -0.81 23.14 -9.94
C ALA A 95 0.43 23.34 -9.08
N LYS A 96 1.57 22.71 -9.44
CA LYS A 96 2.87 22.90 -8.80
C LYS A 96 3.28 24.37 -8.80
N ARG A 97 3.19 25.06 -9.94
CA ARG A 97 3.48 26.50 -10.05
C ARG A 97 2.56 27.33 -9.14
N TYR A 98 1.26 27.03 -9.12
CA TYR A 98 0.29 27.72 -8.29
C TYR A 98 0.59 27.58 -6.79
N ILE A 99 0.88 26.36 -6.33
CA ILE A 99 1.21 26.11 -4.92
C ILE A 99 2.50 26.85 -4.53
N LYS A 100 3.53 26.82 -5.37
CA LYS A 100 4.77 27.60 -5.13
C LYS A 100 4.49 29.08 -4.94
N GLN A 101 3.66 29.69 -5.79
CA GLN A 101 3.28 31.09 -5.66
C GLN A 101 2.52 31.38 -4.36
N CYS A 102 1.66 30.46 -3.90
CA CYS A 102 0.96 30.60 -2.63
C CYS A 102 1.94 30.59 -1.45
N VAL A 103 2.88 29.64 -1.46
CA VAL A 103 3.92 29.51 -0.43
C VAL A 103 4.86 30.72 -0.44
N GLU A 104 5.35 31.15 -1.61
CA GLU A 104 6.25 32.31 -1.74
C GLU A 104 5.59 33.61 -1.27
N LYS A 105 4.31 33.81 -1.61
CA LYS A 105 3.61 35.08 -1.35
C LYS A 105 2.99 35.16 0.04
N TYR A 106 2.48 34.04 0.56
CA TYR A 106 1.70 34.01 1.79
C TYR A 106 2.24 33.05 2.85
N GLY A 107 3.20 32.18 2.52
CA GLY A 107 3.71 31.17 3.45
C GLY A 107 2.72 30.04 3.73
N GLU A 108 1.74 29.83 2.85
CA GLU A 108 0.60 28.94 3.09
C GLU A 108 0.24 28.12 1.83
N LEU A 109 -0.28 26.91 2.06
CA LEU A 109 -0.86 26.08 1.00
C LEU A 109 -2.28 26.53 0.65
N PRO A 110 -2.73 26.32 -0.61
CA PRO A 110 -4.15 26.36 -0.93
C PRO A 110 -4.95 25.37 -0.06
N GLY A 111 -6.26 25.60 0.06
CA GLY A 111 -7.14 24.67 0.75
C GLY A 111 -7.00 23.24 0.22
N LEU A 112 -6.99 22.25 1.13
CA LEU A 112 -6.66 20.85 0.83
C LEU A 112 -7.52 20.21 -0.29
N ASN A 113 -8.77 20.65 -0.44
CA ASN A 113 -9.73 20.13 -1.42
C ASN A 113 -9.83 20.99 -2.69
N THR A 114 -8.91 21.94 -2.88
CA THR A 114 -8.84 22.76 -4.10
C THR A 114 -8.25 21.98 -5.27
N TRP A 115 -8.53 22.41 -6.50
CA TRP A 115 -7.96 21.77 -7.70
C TRP A 115 -6.43 21.72 -7.72
N PRO A 116 -5.68 22.78 -7.35
CA PRO A 116 -4.22 22.69 -7.27
C PRO A 116 -3.74 21.58 -6.35
N MET A 117 -4.31 21.47 -5.14
CA MET A 117 -3.97 20.38 -4.21
C MET A 117 -4.35 19.04 -4.81
N TYR A 118 -5.57 18.91 -5.35
CA TYR A 118 -6.00 17.71 -6.03
C TYR A 118 -5.01 17.27 -7.11
N PHE A 119 -4.58 18.13 -8.04
CA PHE A 119 -3.67 17.71 -9.12
C PHE A 119 -2.24 17.36 -8.68
N VAL A 120 -1.78 17.86 -7.52
CA VAL A 120 -0.49 17.45 -6.96
C VAL A 120 -0.60 16.13 -6.20
N PHE A 121 -1.69 15.94 -5.46
CA PHE A 121 -1.88 14.82 -4.52
C PHE A 121 -2.80 13.69 -5.04
N GLN A 122 -3.39 13.83 -6.22
CA GLN A 122 -4.24 12.82 -6.85
C GLN A 122 -3.40 11.57 -7.17
N ASP A 123 -3.94 10.40 -6.79
CA ASP A 123 -3.52 9.12 -7.35
C ASP A 123 -3.91 9.10 -8.83
N ASP A 124 -2.92 9.27 -9.70
CA ASP A 124 -3.16 9.25 -11.13
C ASP A 124 -3.29 7.79 -11.60
N LEU A 125 -4.41 7.14 -11.23
CA LEU A 125 -4.78 5.78 -11.65
C LEU A 125 -4.85 5.61 -13.19
N ASN A 126 -4.80 6.70 -13.95
CA ASN A 126 -5.06 6.73 -15.40
C ASN A 126 -3.86 7.06 -16.30
N ARG A 127 -2.61 7.16 -15.80
CA ARG A 127 -1.46 7.21 -16.73
C ARG A 127 -0.45 6.08 -16.50
N ARG A 128 -0.06 5.48 -17.62
CA ARG A 128 0.66 4.21 -17.80
C ARG A 128 2.11 4.18 -17.28
N ASN A 129 2.50 5.07 -16.35
CA ASN A 129 3.90 5.29 -15.98
C ASN A 129 4.18 5.50 -14.48
N TYR A 130 3.23 5.27 -13.57
CA TYR A 130 3.43 5.66 -12.17
C TYR A 130 3.89 4.50 -11.26
N TYR A 131 5.10 4.69 -10.73
CA TYR A 131 5.62 4.06 -9.53
C TYR A 131 4.92 4.71 -8.34
N TYR A 132 3.90 4.04 -7.77
CA TYR A 132 3.29 4.41 -6.48
C TYR A 132 2.48 5.70 -6.42
N GLY A 133 1.60 5.97 -7.39
CA GLY A 133 0.66 7.08 -7.29
C GLY A 133 1.28 8.48 -7.50
N PHE A 134 2.59 8.64 -7.29
CA PHE A 134 3.34 9.88 -7.51
C PHE A 134 4.63 9.64 -8.32
N SER A 135 4.88 10.49 -9.31
CA SER A 135 6.20 10.56 -9.97
C SER A 135 7.31 11.00 -9.00
N LYS A 136 8.56 10.75 -9.37
CA LYS A 136 9.72 11.27 -8.62
C LYS A 136 9.63 12.79 -8.42
N ASP A 137 9.26 13.54 -9.45
CA ASP A 137 9.11 15.00 -9.35
C ASP A 137 7.98 15.40 -8.37
N GLN A 138 6.88 14.64 -8.33
CA GLN A 138 5.82 14.82 -7.34
C GLN A 138 6.32 14.54 -5.92
N LEU A 139 7.03 13.43 -5.71
CA LEU A 139 7.58 13.08 -4.40
C LEU A 139 8.61 14.12 -3.92
N ASP A 140 9.50 14.57 -4.80
CA ASP A 140 10.48 15.61 -4.47
C ASP A 140 9.77 16.93 -4.10
N PHE A 141 8.71 17.29 -4.84
CA PHE A 141 7.92 18.48 -4.54
C PHE A 141 7.14 18.36 -3.22
N ILE A 142 6.41 17.25 -3.01
CA ILE A 142 5.65 17.01 -1.78
C ILE A 142 6.60 16.97 -0.57
N GLY A 143 7.75 16.30 -0.70
CA GLY A 143 8.80 16.28 0.32
C GLY A 143 9.24 17.69 0.71
N SER A 144 9.48 18.57 -0.27
CA SER A 144 9.83 19.97 0.01
C SER A 144 8.74 20.75 0.77
N LEU A 145 7.45 20.40 0.59
CA LEU A 145 6.35 21.03 1.32
C LEU A 145 6.28 20.52 2.76
N ILE A 146 6.58 19.25 3.00
CA ILE A 146 6.64 18.64 4.33
C ILE A 146 7.85 19.20 5.09
N ASP A 147 9.04 19.16 4.49
CA ASP A 147 10.29 19.65 5.09
C ASP A 147 10.22 21.15 5.41
N GLY A 148 9.52 21.92 4.56
CA GLY A 148 9.25 23.35 4.79
C GLY A 148 8.19 23.64 5.86
N GLY A 149 7.53 22.62 6.42
CA GLY A 149 6.47 22.77 7.42
C GLY A 149 5.13 23.29 6.86
N TYR A 150 4.96 23.30 5.54
CA TYR A 150 3.75 23.80 4.89
C TYR A 150 2.64 22.74 4.82
N LEU A 151 3.00 21.49 4.55
CA LEU A 151 2.07 20.36 4.52
C LEU A 151 2.01 19.69 5.89
N THR A 152 0.86 19.77 6.56
CA THR A 152 0.62 19.22 7.90
C THR A 152 -0.53 18.22 7.95
N ASP A 153 -1.21 17.99 6.82
CA ASP A 153 -2.31 17.01 6.74
C ASP A 153 -1.76 15.59 6.88
N GLU A 154 -2.13 14.92 7.98
CA GLU A 154 -1.62 13.61 8.34
C GLU A 154 -1.90 12.56 7.25
N LYS A 155 -3.07 12.59 6.60
CA LYS A 155 -3.42 11.61 5.57
C LYS A 155 -2.52 11.72 4.35
N LEU A 156 -2.25 12.95 3.91
CA LEU A 156 -1.33 13.20 2.79
C LEU A 156 0.12 12.86 3.15
N ILE A 157 0.53 13.09 4.40
CA ILE A 157 1.86 12.72 4.89
C ILE A 157 2.01 11.18 4.95
N VAL A 158 1.02 10.47 5.52
CA VAL A 158 0.97 9.00 5.52
C VAL A 158 1.08 8.47 4.10
N LYS A 159 0.28 9.00 3.18
CA LYS A 159 0.32 8.62 1.76
C LYS A 159 1.71 8.83 1.16
N TYR A 160 2.31 10.00 1.39
CA TYR A 160 3.66 10.31 0.91
C TYR A 160 4.70 9.28 1.36
N PHE A 161 4.74 8.95 2.65
CA PHE A 161 5.70 7.96 3.17
C PHE A 161 5.38 6.54 2.70
N SER A 162 4.11 6.17 2.57
CA SER A 162 3.70 4.89 1.95
C SER A 162 4.15 4.77 0.49
N CYS A 163 4.26 5.86 -0.27
CA CYS A 163 4.81 5.85 -1.63
C CYS A 163 6.34 5.67 -1.67
N ARG A 164 7.03 5.81 -0.53
CA ARG A 164 8.50 5.74 -0.40
C ARG A 164 9.00 4.40 0.17
N LEU A 165 8.16 3.37 0.20
CA LEU A 165 8.52 2.04 0.73
C LEU A 165 9.71 1.37 0.01
N ASN A 166 9.96 1.75 -1.24
CA ASN A 166 11.10 1.29 -2.03
C ASN A 166 12.45 1.95 -1.66
N ASP A 167 12.45 2.95 -0.79
CA ASP A 167 13.68 3.63 -0.41
C ASP A 167 14.60 2.66 0.32
N LYS A 168 15.89 2.73 -0.02
CA LYS A 168 16.91 1.83 0.53
C LYS A 168 16.90 1.78 2.07
N SER A 169 16.76 2.93 2.72
CA SER A 169 16.70 3.02 4.19
C SER A 169 15.47 2.33 4.79
N VAL A 170 14.32 2.37 4.10
CA VAL A 170 13.09 1.69 4.53
C VAL A 170 13.26 0.18 4.38
N ILE A 171 13.81 -0.26 3.25
CA ILE A 171 14.12 -1.68 2.99
C ILE A 171 15.08 -2.22 4.06
N GLU A 172 16.18 -1.52 4.32
CA GLU A 172 17.15 -1.89 5.36
C GLU A 172 16.51 -1.97 6.76
N LYS A 173 15.51 -1.13 7.03
CA LYS A 173 14.77 -1.16 8.30
C LYS A 173 13.82 -2.35 8.39
N ILE A 174 13.08 -2.67 7.32
CA ILE A 174 12.27 -3.90 7.24
C ILE A 174 13.18 -5.11 7.48
N ASP A 175 14.32 -5.13 6.79
CA ASP A 175 15.33 -6.17 6.87
C ASP A 175 15.83 -6.35 8.31
N ALA A 176 16.21 -5.27 9.00
CA ALA A 176 16.68 -5.33 10.38
C ALA A 176 15.60 -5.85 11.36
N ILE A 177 14.33 -5.45 11.18
CA ILE A 177 13.22 -5.93 12.00
C ILE A 177 13.02 -7.43 11.79
N LEU A 178 13.00 -7.89 10.53
CA LEU A 178 12.84 -9.30 10.21
C LEU A 178 14.08 -10.13 10.64
N ASP A 179 15.28 -9.58 10.62
CA ASP A 179 16.45 -10.27 11.16
C ASP A 179 16.34 -10.50 12.67
N LYS A 180 15.78 -9.52 13.38
CA LYS A 180 15.58 -9.60 14.83
C LYS A 180 14.46 -10.56 15.22
N TYR A 181 13.32 -10.52 14.53
CA TYR A 181 12.11 -11.25 14.96
C TYR A 181 11.71 -12.42 14.07
N LYS A 182 12.30 -12.56 12.88
CA LYS A 182 12.03 -13.57 11.84
C LYS A 182 10.66 -13.49 11.18
N LEU A 183 9.62 -13.20 11.95
CA LEU A 183 8.26 -12.95 11.49
C LEU A 183 7.57 -11.87 12.33
N ILE A 184 6.70 -11.09 11.69
CA ILE A 184 5.94 -9.99 12.31
C ILE A 184 4.61 -9.81 11.56
N THR A 185 3.69 -9.06 12.14
CA THR A 185 2.44 -8.65 11.48
C THR A 185 2.67 -7.45 10.56
N LEU A 186 1.75 -7.25 9.62
CA LEU A 186 1.75 -6.06 8.77
C LEU A 186 1.56 -4.77 9.59
N GLY A 187 0.71 -4.78 10.62
CA GLY A 187 0.51 -3.60 11.46
C GLY A 187 1.70 -3.28 12.35
N TYR A 188 2.52 -4.26 12.77
CA TYR A 188 3.81 -3.98 13.39
C TYR A 188 4.68 -3.13 12.46
N LEU A 189 4.87 -3.54 11.20
CA LEU A 189 5.64 -2.72 10.26
C LEU A 189 5.02 -1.33 10.08
N ALA A 190 3.69 -1.23 9.97
CA ALA A 190 3.00 0.04 9.82
C ALA A 190 3.37 1.07 10.90
N ARG A 191 3.52 0.64 12.16
CA ARG A 191 3.87 1.52 13.29
C ARG A 191 5.36 1.78 13.43
N HIS A 192 6.22 0.92 12.88
CA HIS A 192 7.66 0.98 13.15
C HIS A 192 8.51 1.48 11.99
N LEU A 193 8.00 1.58 10.76
CA LEU A 193 8.80 2.03 9.61
C LEU A 193 9.12 3.53 9.65
N HIS A 194 8.18 4.37 10.07
CA HIS A 194 8.39 5.80 10.24
C HIS A 194 8.09 6.23 11.67
N GLU A 195 8.99 6.98 12.28
CA GLU A 195 8.83 7.42 13.67
C GLU A 195 7.67 8.41 13.79
N GLY A 196 6.78 8.17 14.76
CA GLY A 196 5.62 9.03 15.00
C GLY A 196 4.52 8.95 13.95
N LEU A 197 4.59 8.00 13.00
CA LEU A 197 3.65 7.88 11.90
C LEU A 197 3.26 6.42 11.68
N VAL A 198 1.95 6.15 11.68
CA VAL A 198 1.42 4.84 11.30
C VAL A 198 1.16 4.84 9.79
N LEU A 199 1.87 3.99 9.06
CA LEU A 199 1.64 3.83 7.62
C LEU A 199 0.31 3.15 7.33
N ASP A 200 -0.26 3.45 6.16
CA ASP A 200 -1.45 2.77 5.68
C ASP A 200 -1.13 1.31 5.31
N ILE A 201 -1.80 0.39 5.98
CA ILE A 201 -1.62 -1.06 5.84
C ILE A 201 -1.99 -1.53 4.43
N SER A 202 -2.92 -0.88 3.76
CA SER A 202 -3.32 -1.24 2.39
C SER A 202 -2.16 -1.02 1.43
N TYR A 203 -1.40 0.07 1.60
CA TYR A 203 -0.21 0.34 0.80
C TYR A 203 0.92 -0.64 1.11
N LEU A 204 1.12 -0.99 2.39
CA LEU A 204 2.08 -2.04 2.76
C LEU A 204 1.67 -3.40 2.18
N HIS A 205 0.39 -3.75 2.29
CA HIS A 205 -0.15 -4.96 1.68
C HIS A 205 0.14 -4.97 0.18
N SER A 206 -0.22 -3.93 -0.57
CA SER A 206 0.11 -3.82 -2.00
C SER A 206 1.62 -3.82 -2.29
N PHE A 207 2.45 -3.31 -1.38
CA PHE A 207 3.91 -3.37 -1.51
C PHE A 207 4.41 -4.82 -1.50
N PHE A 208 3.77 -5.72 -0.75
CA PHE A 208 4.20 -7.11 -0.63
C PHE A 208 3.35 -8.10 -1.46
N ASP A 209 2.05 -7.83 -1.66
CA ASP A 209 1.07 -8.61 -2.42
C ASP A 209 0.87 -8.01 -3.81
N GLU A 210 0.92 -8.84 -4.86
CA GLU A 210 0.49 -8.44 -6.19
C GLU A 210 -0.57 -9.42 -6.69
N MET A 211 -1.79 -9.32 -6.17
CA MET A 211 -2.97 -9.81 -6.87
C MET A 211 -4.07 -8.76 -6.98
N THR A 212 -3.89 -7.84 -7.91
CA THR A 212 -5.04 -7.46 -8.76
C THR A 212 -4.60 -7.39 -10.21
N GLN A 213 -5.22 -8.27 -10.99
CA GLN A 213 -5.20 -8.28 -12.44
C GLN A 213 -5.60 -6.90 -12.99
N SER A 214 -4.63 -6.14 -13.48
CA SER A 214 -4.88 -5.13 -14.53
C SER A 214 -4.31 -5.62 -15.86
N ASN A 215 -4.94 -6.63 -16.46
CA ASN A 215 -4.80 -6.99 -17.89
C ASN A 215 -3.37 -6.88 -18.48
N GLY A 216 -2.38 -7.51 -17.84
CA GLY A 216 -1.00 -7.53 -18.37
C GLY A 216 -0.27 -6.18 -18.37
N ASN A 217 -0.87 -5.14 -17.79
CA ASN A 217 -0.15 -3.93 -17.41
C ASN A 217 0.38 -4.17 -16.01
N ILE A 218 1.67 -4.54 -15.93
CA ILE A 218 2.46 -4.37 -14.71
C ILE A 218 2.23 -2.91 -14.28
N PRO A 219 1.61 -2.64 -13.12
CA PRO A 219 1.73 -1.33 -12.53
C PRO A 219 3.23 -1.16 -12.36
N ARG A 220 3.85 -0.20 -13.05
CA ARG A 220 5.28 0.12 -12.87
C ARG A 220 5.43 0.69 -11.46
N GLY A 221 5.24 -0.11 -10.43
CA GLY A 221 5.16 0.22 -9.02
C GLY A 221 5.70 -0.97 -8.26
N ILE A 222 6.67 -0.69 -7.40
CA ILE A 222 7.45 -1.63 -6.61
C ILE A 222 8.53 -2.40 -7.38
N CYS A 223 9.76 -2.27 -6.85
CA CYS A 223 10.94 -2.97 -7.38
C CYS A 223 10.71 -4.47 -7.13
N LYS A 224 10.53 -5.21 -8.21
CA LYS A 224 10.25 -6.65 -8.18
C LYS A 224 11.34 -7.39 -7.39
N GLU A 225 12.58 -6.97 -7.53
CA GLU A 225 13.77 -7.51 -6.86
C GLU A 225 13.79 -7.25 -5.33
N VAL A 226 13.02 -6.27 -4.85
CA VAL A 226 12.86 -6.00 -3.41
C VAL A 226 11.70 -6.82 -2.86
N ARG A 227 10.56 -6.85 -3.55
CA ARG A 227 9.41 -7.71 -3.17
C ARG A 227 9.77 -9.17 -3.15
N SER A 228 10.62 -9.59 -4.09
CA SER A 228 11.08 -10.97 -4.17
C SER A 228 11.88 -11.41 -2.93
N ARG A 229 12.21 -10.50 -2.00
CA ARG A 229 12.90 -10.82 -0.74
C ARG A 229 11.98 -11.18 0.42
N TYR A 230 10.67 -10.90 0.28
CA TYR A 230 9.70 -11.02 1.37
C TYR A 230 8.53 -11.93 0.99
N MET A 231 7.90 -12.50 1.98
CA MET A 231 6.73 -13.36 1.83
C MET A 231 5.62 -12.84 2.72
N LEU A 232 4.44 -12.70 2.13
CA LEU A 232 3.21 -12.55 2.86
C LEU A 232 2.62 -13.91 3.18
N ILE A 233 2.20 -14.04 4.42
CA ILE A 233 1.49 -15.18 4.94
C ILE A 233 0.08 -14.68 5.25
N GLU A 234 -0.87 -15.05 4.40
CA GLU A 234 -2.29 -14.82 4.62
C GLU A 234 -2.88 -16.00 5.40
N PRO A 235 -3.35 -15.77 6.63
CA PRO A 235 -4.11 -16.77 7.37
C PRO A 235 -5.32 -17.24 6.56
N SER A 236 -5.58 -18.55 6.52
CA SER A 236 -6.76 -19.11 5.83
C SER A 236 -8.12 -18.59 6.35
N TYR A 237 -8.13 -17.94 7.51
CA TYR A 237 -9.30 -17.36 8.17
C TYR A 237 -9.26 -15.83 8.24
N GLY A 238 -8.18 -15.19 7.78
CA GLY A 238 -8.03 -13.74 7.85
C GLY A 238 -8.73 -13.07 6.67
N GLN A 239 -9.60 -12.10 6.95
CA GLN A 239 -10.27 -11.30 5.91
C GLN A 239 -9.67 -9.90 5.77
N TYR A 240 -8.79 -9.49 6.70
CA TYR A 240 -8.29 -8.12 6.79
C TYR A 240 -6.78 -8.03 6.62
N ALA A 241 -6.31 -7.03 5.86
CA ALA A 241 -4.88 -6.83 5.56
C ALA A 241 -3.99 -6.69 6.82
N GLN A 242 -4.58 -6.21 7.92
CA GLN A 242 -3.91 -6.05 9.20
C GLN A 242 -3.52 -7.37 9.90
N GLU A 243 -4.18 -8.48 9.59
CA GLU A 243 -3.92 -9.81 10.16
C GLU A 243 -2.80 -10.58 9.42
N ILE A 244 -2.29 -10.01 8.33
CA ILE A 244 -1.30 -10.65 7.47
C ILE A 244 0.07 -10.63 8.13
N ILE A 245 0.82 -11.72 7.97
CA ILE A 245 2.15 -11.92 8.54
C ILE A 245 3.21 -11.81 7.45
N ILE A 246 4.39 -11.33 7.83
CA ILE A 246 5.52 -11.11 6.93
C ILE A 246 6.75 -11.84 7.45
N CYS A 247 7.48 -12.47 6.52
CA CYS A 247 8.85 -12.95 6.74
C CYS A 247 9.67 -12.84 5.44
N ARG A 248 10.97 -13.20 5.46
CA ARG A 248 11.81 -13.16 4.25
C ARG A 248 11.62 -14.39 3.34
N GLY A 249 11.50 -15.57 3.92
CA GLY A 249 11.31 -16.81 3.17
C GLY A 249 11.15 -18.04 4.06
N TYR A 250 10.79 -19.15 3.44
CA TYR A 250 10.44 -20.40 4.14
C TYR A 250 11.60 -20.97 4.98
N GLU A 251 12.83 -20.88 4.48
CA GLU A 251 14.00 -21.37 5.21
C GLU A 251 14.27 -20.57 6.49
N ASP A 252 13.95 -19.27 6.51
CA ASP A 252 14.13 -18.45 7.71
C ASP A 252 13.06 -18.76 8.77
N LEU A 253 11.85 -19.06 8.33
CA LEU A 253 10.77 -19.53 9.21
C LEU A 253 11.12 -20.89 9.84
N ALA A 254 11.74 -21.79 9.06
CA ALA A 254 12.17 -23.11 9.54
C ALA A 254 13.35 -23.08 10.54
N LYS A 255 14.06 -21.96 10.65
CA LYS A 255 15.19 -21.76 11.58
C LYS A 255 14.76 -21.17 12.93
N VAL A 256 13.47 -20.88 13.12
CA VAL A 256 12.97 -20.32 14.38
C VAL A 256 13.09 -21.34 15.51
N ASP A 257 13.48 -20.89 16.71
CA ASP A 257 13.43 -21.72 17.92
C ASP A 257 11.98 -21.87 18.38
N PHE A 258 11.33 -22.95 17.96
CA PHE A 258 9.94 -23.26 18.31
C PHE A 258 9.73 -23.44 19.81
N LYS A 259 10.72 -23.95 20.55
CA LYS A 259 10.59 -24.15 21.99
C LYS A 259 10.56 -22.81 22.72
N GLU A 260 11.45 -21.90 22.34
CA GLU A 260 11.43 -20.55 22.89
C GLU A 260 10.19 -19.77 22.46
N ALA A 261 9.77 -19.90 21.20
CA ALA A 261 8.54 -19.26 20.72
C ALA A 261 7.30 -19.74 21.51
N ALA A 262 7.20 -21.04 21.80
CA ALA A 262 6.12 -21.60 22.61
C ALA A 262 6.14 -21.07 24.05
N ARG A 263 7.33 -20.94 24.65
CA ARG A 263 7.51 -20.41 26.01
C ARG A 263 7.07 -18.94 26.13
N LEU A 264 7.27 -18.16 25.07
CA LEU A 264 6.96 -16.73 25.03
C LEU A 264 5.51 -16.42 24.69
N LEU A 265 4.73 -17.40 24.18
CA LEU A 265 3.32 -17.22 23.86
C LEU A 265 2.49 -17.11 25.15
N PRO A 266 1.82 -15.97 25.41
CA PRO A 266 1.08 -15.75 26.66
C PRO A 266 -0.34 -16.34 26.62
N TYR A 267 -0.78 -16.86 25.48
CA TYR A 267 -2.13 -17.38 25.27
C TYR A 267 -2.11 -18.71 24.52
N ARG A 268 -3.14 -19.52 24.78
CA ARG A 268 -3.44 -20.76 24.03
C ARG A 268 -4.64 -20.62 23.08
N VAL A 269 -5.28 -19.47 23.10
CA VAL A 269 -6.37 -19.10 22.20
C VAL A 269 -5.93 -17.84 21.48
N LEU A 270 -6.02 -17.84 20.15
CA LEU A 270 -5.61 -16.68 19.34
C LEU A 270 -6.57 -15.51 19.60
N PRO A 271 -6.09 -14.36 20.09
CA PRO A 271 -6.93 -13.17 20.25
C PRO A 271 -7.34 -12.59 18.89
N ASN A 272 -8.37 -11.76 18.85
CA ASN A 272 -8.65 -10.95 17.66
C ASN A 272 -7.57 -9.89 17.50
N TYR A 273 -7.03 -9.74 16.29
CA TYR A 273 -6.00 -8.74 16.02
C TYR A 273 -6.51 -7.30 16.22
N SER A 274 -5.65 -6.42 16.73
CA SER A 274 -5.90 -4.97 16.82
C SER A 274 -4.66 -4.16 16.45
N LEU A 275 -4.86 -2.97 15.87
CA LEU A 275 -3.77 -2.01 15.63
C LEU A 275 -3.29 -1.30 16.90
N ASP A 276 -4.03 -1.40 17.98
CA ASP A 276 -3.65 -0.86 19.29
C ASP A 276 -2.81 -1.84 20.10
N PHE A 277 -2.46 -3.00 19.53
CA PHE A 277 -1.57 -3.98 20.14
C PHE A 277 -0.20 -3.37 20.47
N THR A 278 0.36 -3.83 21.60
CA THR A 278 1.75 -3.50 21.95
C THR A 278 2.72 -4.27 21.04
N ASP A 279 3.98 -3.82 20.97
CA ASP A 279 5.03 -4.54 20.25
C ASP A 279 5.11 -6.02 20.63
N ALA A 280 4.94 -6.34 21.92
CA ALA A 280 4.95 -7.71 22.41
C ALA A 280 3.73 -8.50 21.92
N ASP A 281 2.56 -7.88 21.88
CA ASP A 281 1.33 -8.51 21.41
C ASP A 281 1.42 -8.84 19.92
N ASP A 282 1.92 -7.93 19.08
CA ASP A 282 2.10 -8.21 17.64
C ASP A 282 3.10 -9.32 17.37
N ILE A 283 4.24 -9.31 18.08
CA ILE A 283 5.25 -10.35 17.92
C ILE A 283 4.67 -11.71 18.35
N ASN A 284 3.94 -11.74 19.46
CA ASN A 284 3.29 -12.97 19.92
C ASN A 284 2.16 -13.40 18.99
N TYR A 285 1.40 -12.45 18.44
CA TYR A 285 0.36 -12.69 17.44
C TYR A 285 0.95 -13.38 16.22
N ALA A 286 2.03 -12.84 15.66
CA ALA A 286 2.73 -13.47 14.55
C ALA A 286 3.27 -14.87 14.93
N ARG A 287 3.86 -15.03 16.13
CA ARG A 287 4.39 -16.32 16.61
C ARG A 287 3.36 -17.43 16.74
N ALA A 288 2.10 -17.11 17.03
CA ALA A 288 1.04 -18.11 17.14
C ALA A 288 0.91 -18.97 15.87
N PHE A 289 1.24 -18.39 14.71
CA PHE A 289 1.18 -19.05 13.40
C PHE A 289 2.35 -19.99 13.12
N LEU A 290 3.32 -20.07 14.03
CA LEU A 290 4.37 -21.10 13.99
C LEU A 290 3.87 -22.46 14.49
N PHE A 291 2.67 -22.50 15.08
CA PHE A 291 2.12 -23.67 15.74
C PHE A 291 0.86 -24.15 15.06
N HIS A 292 0.48 -25.40 15.32
CA HIS A 292 -0.77 -25.96 14.85
C HIS A 292 -1.95 -25.19 15.45
N MET A 293 -2.97 -24.94 14.63
CA MET A 293 -4.17 -24.23 15.05
C MET A 293 -5.41 -25.08 14.82
N GLU A 294 -6.12 -25.37 15.92
CA GLU A 294 -7.39 -26.08 15.91
C GLU A 294 -8.54 -25.08 16.00
N ARG A 295 -9.55 -25.27 15.15
CA ARG A 295 -10.71 -24.39 15.13
C ARG A 295 -11.92 -25.08 15.72
N GLU A 296 -12.45 -24.50 16.79
CA GLU A 296 -13.67 -24.98 17.44
C GLU A 296 -14.89 -24.20 16.91
N GLY A 297 -15.96 -24.92 16.52
CA GLY A 297 -17.26 -24.31 16.24
C GLY A 297 -17.60 -23.92 14.80
N GLY A 298 -16.96 -24.50 13.77
CA GLY A 298 -17.29 -24.23 12.35
C GLY A 298 -17.73 -25.47 11.58
N TRP A 299 -19.01 -25.85 11.65
CA TRP A 299 -19.59 -26.80 10.70
C TRP A 299 -20.20 -26.04 9.51
N GLY A 300 -19.63 -26.26 8.32
CA GLY A 300 -20.32 -26.03 7.05
C GLY A 300 -19.90 -24.79 6.27
N GLY A 301 -18.90 -24.94 5.40
CA GLY A 301 -18.96 -24.51 3.99
C GLY A 301 -19.23 -23.05 3.62
N MET A 302 -19.26 -22.09 4.55
CA MET A 302 -19.35 -20.67 4.22
C MET A 302 -18.03 -19.94 4.53
N PRO A 303 -17.44 -19.23 3.55
CA PRO A 303 -16.21 -18.44 3.72
C PRO A 303 -16.29 -17.31 4.75
N ASP A 304 -17.50 -16.98 5.23
CA ASP A 304 -17.77 -15.76 5.98
C ASP A 304 -18.03 -15.96 7.48
N ASP A 305 -18.08 -17.20 7.99
CA ASP A 305 -18.15 -17.40 9.44
C ASP A 305 -16.72 -17.52 9.96
N THR A 306 -16.10 -16.39 10.31
CA THR A 306 -14.76 -16.27 10.92
C THR A 306 -14.79 -16.31 12.45
N ARG A 307 -15.97 -16.48 13.05
CA ARG A 307 -16.22 -16.38 14.51
C ARG A 307 -15.87 -17.64 15.32
N GLY A 308 -15.04 -18.53 14.77
CA GLY A 308 -14.63 -19.73 15.50
C GLY A 308 -13.49 -19.43 16.45
N ILE A 309 -13.50 -20.03 17.63
CA ILE A 309 -12.38 -19.92 18.57
C ILE A 309 -11.21 -20.73 18.01
N ILE A 310 -10.04 -20.10 17.92
CA ILE A 310 -8.82 -20.74 17.41
C ILE A 310 -7.94 -21.09 18.61
N HIS A 311 -7.77 -22.38 18.84
CA HIS A 311 -6.86 -22.94 19.84
C HIS A 311 -5.50 -23.18 19.20
N ILE A 312 -4.45 -22.91 19.96
CA ILE A 312 -3.06 -23.07 19.54
C ILE A 312 -2.48 -24.28 20.27
N ASP A 313 -2.06 -25.27 19.50
CA ASP A 313 -1.32 -26.42 20.03
C ASP A 313 0.18 -26.16 19.86
N THR A 314 0.85 -25.86 20.97
CA THR A 314 2.29 -25.58 20.99
C THR A 314 3.18 -26.83 20.91
N ASP A 315 2.58 -28.03 21.02
CA ASP A 315 3.32 -29.30 20.90
C ASP A 315 3.50 -29.72 19.44
N HIS A 316 2.70 -29.15 18.52
CA HIS A 316 2.79 -29.35 17.08
C HIS A 316 3.05 -28.03 16.36
N THR A 317 3.97 -28.03 15.41
CA THR A 317 4.35 -26.82 14.66
C THR A 317 3.67 -26.78 13.30
N PHE A 318 3.70 -25.62 12.65
CA PHE A 318 3.26 -25.50 11.26
C PHE A 318 4.06 -26.44 10.33
N LEU A 319 5.31 -26.81 10.68
CA LEU A 319 6.10 -27.75 9.89
C LEU A 319 5.52 -29.16 9.93
N ASP A 320 4.96 -29.57 11.08
CA ASP A 320 4.30 -30.86 11.23
C ASP A 320 3.03 -30.91 10.36
N ASP A 321 2.26 -29.82 10.35
CA ASP A 321 1.09 -29.66 9.47
C ASP A 321 1.48 -29.80 8.00
N LEU A 322 2.50 -29.06 7.57
CA LEU A 322 2.99 -29.11 6.20
C LEU A 322 3.42 -30.52 5.83
N LYS A 323 4.16 -31.21 6.70
CA LYS A 323 4.59 -32.60 6.48
C LYS A 323 3.38 -33.53 6.29
N ASN A 324 2.34 -33.36 7.12
CA ASN A 324 1.12 -34.16 7.11
C ASN A 324 0.13 -33.79 5.98
N GLY A 325 0.45 -32.82 5.13
CA GLY A 325 -0.40 -32.48 3.99
C GLY A 325 -1.39 -31.34 4.26
N PHE A 326 -1.22 -30.60 5.36
CA PHE A 326 -2.06 -29.47 5.76
C PHE A 326 -1.29 -28.16 5.61
N CYS A 327 -1.93 -27.14 5.02
CA CYS A 327 -1.35 -25.81 4.92
C CYS A 327 -2.38 -24.81 5.44
N MET A 328 -2.07 -24.16 6.57
CA MET A 328 -2.96 -23.20 7.22
C MET A 328 -2.97 -21.81 6.55
N PHE A 329 -2.11 -21.62 5.56
CA PHE A 329 -1.92 -20.35 4.86
C PHE A 329 -2.59 -20.46 3.48
N SER A 330 -3.60 -19.63 3.22
CA SER A 330 -4.44 -19.68 2.01
C SER A 330 -3.63 -19.56 0.72
N TYR A 331 -2.63 -18.69 0.73
CA TYR A 331 -1.84 -18.33 -0.45
C TYR A 331 -0.75 -19.34 -0.79
N ILE A 332 -0.11 -19.91 0.24
CA ILE A 332 1.07 -20.77 0.11
C ILE A 332 0.74 -22.08 -0.63
N ASN A 333 -0.54 -22.48 -0.67
CA ASN A 333 -0.92 -23.81 -1.11
C ASN A 333 -1.30 -23.93 -2.60
N THR A 334 -1.72 -22.88 -3.31
CA THR A 334 -2.44 -23.08 -4.59
C THR A 334 -2.09 -22.18 -5.77
N ARG A 335 -1.31 -21.11 -5.59
CA ARG A 335 -1.06 -20.13 -6.66
C ARG A 335 0.42 -19.90 -6.91
N MET A 336 0.78 -19.84 -8.19
CA MET A 336 2.15 -19.57 -8.63
C MET A 336 2.38 -18.07 -8.59
N ASN A 337 3.53 -17.64 -8.09
CA ASN A 337 3.98 -16.28 -8.33
C ASN A 337 4.49 -16.18 -9.78
N HIS A 338 3.67 -15.61 -10.67
CA HIS A 338 3.98 -15.50 -12.11
C HIS A 338 5.18 -14.60 -12.41
N ASP A 339 5.43 -13.63 -11.55
CA ASP A 339 6.54 -12.71 -11.71
C ASP A 339 7.82 -13.29 -11.10
N ALA A 340 7.74 -13.99 -9.98
CA ALA A 340 8.87 -14.64 -9.32
C ALA A 340 8.68 -16.18 -9.26
N PRO A 341 8.71 -16.90 -10.40
CA PRO A 341 8.52 -18.36 -10.43
C PRO A 341 9.54 -19.09 -9.55
N GLU A 342 10.74 -18.54 -9.36
CA GLU A 342 11.78 -19.03 -8.46
C GLU A 342 11.32 -19.16 -7.00
N LYS A 343 10.43 -18.29 -6.50
CA LYS A 343 9.86 -18.45 -5.15
C LYS A 343 8.93 -19.64 -5.03
N SER A 344 8.12 -19.86 -6.07
CA SER A 344 7.22 -21.01 -6.13
C SER A 344 8.03 -22.30 -6.23
N LEU A 345 9.16 -22.25 -6.95
CA LEU A 345 10.13 -23.33 -6.98
C LEU A 345 10.79 -23.55 -5.61
N ASP A 346 11.28 -22.50 -4.95
CA ASP A 346 11.91 -22.61 -3.62
C ASP A 346 10.93 -23.17 -2.57
N TRP A 347 9.64 -22.83 -2.66
CA TRP A 347 8.59 -23.46 -1.87
C TRP A 347 8.47 -24.97 -2.14
N CYS A 348 8.39 -25.37 -3.42
CA CYS A 348 8.35 -26.78 -3.78
C CYS A 348 9.61 -27.52 -3.31
N MET A 349 10.78 -26.90 -3.42
CA MET A 349 12.04 -27.45 -2.92
C MET A 349 12.03 -27.61 -1.40
N PHE A 350 11.47 -26.65 -0.67
CA PHE A 350 11.30 -26.73 0.77
C PHE A 350 10.40 -27.90 1.16
N LEU A 351 9.23 -28.02 0.52
CA LEU A 351 8.31 -29.14 0.72
C LEU A 351 8.95 -30.49 0.38
N MET A 352 9.75 -30.54 -0.68
CA MET A 352 10.50 -31.73 -1.09
C MET A 352 11.49 -32.17 -0.01
N ARG A 353 12.29 -31.24 0.52
CA ARG A 353 13.27 -31.54 1.58
C ARG A 353 12.63 -32.05 2.88
N MET A 354 11.38 -31.66 3.13
CA MET A 354 10.61 -32.12 4.29
C MET A 354 9.87 -33.44 4.06
N ASP A 355 9.92 -33.98 2.84
CA ASP A 355 9.06 -35.09 2.39
C ASP A 355 7.57 -34.83 2.69
N SER A 356 7.10 -33.63 2.33
CA SER A 356 5.75 -33.18 2.64
C SER A 356 4.71 -33.81 1.72
N ALA A 357 3.61 -34.31 2.32
CA ALA A 357 2.45 -34.79 1.59
C ALA A 357 1.73 -33.69 0.77
N LEU A 358 1.97 -32.39 1.05
CA LEU A 358 1.44 -31.28 0.25
C LEU A 358 2.04 -31.26 -1.15
N LEU A 359 3.32 -31.58 -1.30
CA LEU A 359 3.99 -31.57 -2.59
C LEU A 359 3.30 -32.53 -3.57
N LYS A 360 2.90 -33.71 -3.08
CA LYS A 360 2.11 -34.69 -3.83
C LYS A 360 0.75 -34.14 -4.28
N ARG A 361 0.04 -33.43 -3.40
CA ARG A 361 -1.26 -32.79 -3.73
C ARG A 361 -1.11 -31.73 -4.81
N ASN A 362 -0.01 -30.98 -4.78
CA ASN A 362 0.22 -29.85 -5.68
C ASN A 362 0.84 -30.24 -7.04
N HIS A 363 1.46 -31.42 -7.16
CA HIS A 363 2.13 -31.87 -8.39
C HIS A 363 1.20 -31.99 -9.61
N ASN A 364 -0.04 -32.46 -9.43
CA ASN A 364 -1.00 -32.61 -10.54
C ASN A 364 -1.86 -31.35 -10.78
N SER A 365 -1.60 -30.28 -10.04
CA SER A 365 -2.38 -29.06 -10.13
C SER A 365 -1.92 -28.17 -11.30
N LYS A 366 -2.75 -27.17 -11.64
CA LYS A 366 -2.38 -26.13 -12.61
C LYS A 366 -1.06 -25.42 -12.23
N LEU A 367 -0.76 -25.34 -10.93
CA LEU A 367 0.46 -24.74 -10.38
C LEU A 367 1.72 -25.35 -10.97
N TYR A 368 1.84 -26.69 -10.94
CA TYR A 368 3.06 -27.37 -11.40
C TYR A 368 3.27 -27.23 -12.91
N LYS A 369 2.19 -27.32 -13.70
CA LYS A 369 2.24 -27.11 -15.15
C LYS A 369 2.68 -25.69 -15.50
N SER A 370 2.15 -24.70 -14.79
CA SER A 370 2.58 -23.31 -14.93
C SER A 370 4.05 -23.14 -14.52
N LEU A 371 4.46 -23.71 -13.38
CA LEU A 371 5.85 -23.62 -12.91
C LEU A 371 6.83 -24.20 -13.94
N LYS A 372 6.53 -25.38 -14.49
CA LYS A 372 7.32 -26.01 -15.56
C LYS A 372 7.50 -25.09 -16.76
N TYR A 373 6.42 -24.50 -17.25
CA TYR A 373 6.45 -23.57 -18.37
C TYR A 373 7.35 -22.36 -18.06
N TRP A 374 7.10 -21.68 -16.94
CA TRP A 374 7.81 -20.43 -16.62
C TRP A 374 9.28 -20.63 -16.26
N ILE A 375 9.64 -21.70 -15.56
CA ILE A 375 11.05 -22.01 -15.28
C ILE A 375 11.82 -22.29 -16.57
N ASN A 376 11.23 -23.03 -17.51
CA ASN A 376 11.89 -23.33 -18.77
C ASN A 376 12.08 -22.09 -19.65
N GLU A 377 11.06 -21.23 -19.71
CA GLU A 377 11.05 -20.05 -20.58
C GLU A 377 11.84 -18.85 -20.01
N ARG A 378 11.88 -18.67 -18.69
CA ARG A 378 12.31 -17.39 -18.08
C ARG A 378 13.36 -17.48 -16.98
N ALA A 379 13.62 -18.66 -16.41
CA ALA A 379 14.52 -18.75 -15.26
C ALA A 379 15.99 -18.96 -15.66
N ASP A 380 16.88 -18.64 -14.73
CA ASP A 380 18.32 -18.89 -14.86
C ASP A 380 18.67 -20.38 -14.78
N ASP A 381 19.91 -20.72 -15.12
CA ASP A 381 20.37 -22.10 -15.14
C ASP A 381 20.34 -22.75 -13.75
N ALA A 382 20.53 -21.97 -12.68
CA ALA A 382 20.45 -22.45 -11.31
C ALA A 382 19.03 -22.90 -10.96
N SER A 383 18.01 -22.12 -11.34
CA SER A 383 16.60 -22.44 -11.14
C SER A 383 16.17 -23.63 -12.00
N LYS A 384 16.67 -23.71 -13.24
CA LYS A 384 16.44 -24.89 -14.10
C LYS A 384 17.03 -26.16 -13.48
N ALA A 385 18.23 -26.09 -12.89
CA ALA A 385 18.83 -27.21 -12.19
C ALA A 385 18.03 -27.62 -10.94
N LYS A 386 17.58 -26.66 -10.13
CA LYS A 386 16.66 -26.92 -9.00
C LYS A 386 15.38 -27.62 -9.45
N PHE A 387 14.80 -27.17 -10.56
CA PHE A 387 13.58 -27.76 -11.10
C PHE A 387 13.81 -29.17 -11.66
N GLN A 388 14.97 -29.45 -12.28
CA GLN A 388 15.34 -30.81 -12.68
C GLN A 388 15.44 -31.75 -11.46
N LEU A 389 16.11 -31.31 -10.39
CA LEU A 389 16.19 -32.05 -9.14
C LEU A 389 14.79 -32.36 -8.56
N LEU A 390 13.90 -31.36 -8.56
CA LEU A 390 12.52 -31.56 -8.15
C LEU A 390 11.84 -32.63 -9.02
N ASN A 391 11.92 -32.54 -10.35
CA ASN A 391 11.32 -33.54 -11.25
C ASN A 391 11.85 -34.95 -11.02
N SER A 392 13.16 -35.10 -10.80
CA SER A 392 13.78 -36.40 -10.49
C SER A 392 13.19 -36.98 -9.22
N TYR A 393 13.16 -36.21 -8.12
CA TYR A 393 12.54 -36.64 -6.86
C TYR A 393 11.10 -37.11 -7.05
N LEU A 394 10.31 -36.32 -7.77
CA LEU A 394 8.91 -36.59 -8.02
C LEU A 394 8.71 -37.89 -8.81
N SER A 395 9.57 -38.13 -9.81
CA SER A 395 9.54 -39.32 -10.65
C SER A 395 9.98 -40.59 -9.91
N GLU A 396 10.94 -40.46 -8.99
CA GLU A 396 11.46 -41.58 -8.18
C GLU A 396 10.51 -42.00 -7.06
N HIS A 397 9.84 -41.05 -6.42
CA HIS A 397 8.98 -41.32 -5.26
C HIS A 397 7.51 -41.52 -5.60
N TRP A 398 7.05 -40.99 -6.73
CA TRP A 398 5.67 -41.13 -7.16
C TRP A 398 5.65 -41.67 -8.58
N ASP A 399 5.22 -42.93 -8.73
CA ASP A 399 5.05 -43.59 -10.02
C ASP A 399 4.24 -42.70 -10.97
N PHE A 400 4.90 -42.06 -11.95
CA PHE A 400 4.23 -41.30 -12.98
C PHE A 400 4.94 -41.44 -14.34
N MET A 401 4.15 -41.78 -15.36
CA MET A 401 4.53 -41.66 -16.76
C MET A 401 4.59 -40.17 -17.15
N ILE A 402 5.73 -39.78 -17.71
CA ILE A 402 6.05 -38.44 -18.25
C ILE A 402 5.08 -38.02 -19.37
#